data_AF-A0A7R9QEB9-F1
#
_entry.id   AF-A0A7R9QEB9-F1
#
_cell.length_a   1.000
_cell.length_b   1.000
_cell.length_c   1.000
_cell.angle_alpha   90.00
_cell.angle_beta   90.00
_cell.angle_gamma   90.00
#
_symmetry.space_group_name_H-M   'P 1'
#
loop_
_entity.id
_entity.type
_entity.pdbx_description
1 polymer ?
#
loop_
_entity_poly.entity_id
_entity_poly.type
_entity_poly.pdbx_seq_one_letter_code
_entity_poly.pdbx_strand_id
1 'polypeptide(L)'
;NEINETNLVAKVTDFVRVARDWDRAYGHSGHGGVGYEERAAVDYFNYWVGYYSNRPALKYNNRINNNLLQASKQLEVLAQLDPKKTRVLLDEARNEQAVLTHHDAITGTSPQTTADEYASRMASGYEASVRVVRQAYSYLQSPDVTKQVSVRQVFCSTLNITDCLITETEEKVSVTVYNPIARPVDEYVRVPVVDGVYRVFNANGRNVLRVALLPVSEAVRQLPERKGSVGTH
;
A
#
# COMPACT_ATOMS: atom_id res chain seq x y z
N ASN A 1 -34.51 8.68 3.90
CA ASN A 1 -34.01 7.29 3.76
C ASN A 1 -32.55 7.28 4.13
N GLU A 2 -32.29 7.16 5.43
CA GLU A 2 -30.97 7.03 6.02
C GLU A 2 -30.30 5.75 5.49
N ILE A 3 -29.15 5.90 4.84
CA ILE A 3 -28.31 4.77 4.49
C ILE A 3 -27.33 4.61 5.63
N ASN A 4 -27.57 3.59 6.45
CA ASN A 4 -26.73 3.16 7.56
C ASN A 4 -25.28 2.99 7.12
N GLU A 5 -24.39 3.72 7.79
CA GLU A 5 -22.94 3.53 7.79
C GLU A 5 -22.60 2.17 8.43
N THR A 6 -22.67 1.07 7.69
CA THR A 6 -22.02 -0.18 8.11
C THR A 6 -21.60 -1.01 6.91
N ASN A 7 -20.34 -1.43 6.96
CA ASN A 7 -19.74 -2.52 6.17
C ASN A 7 -19.38 -2.21 4.71
N LEU A 8 -18.19 -1.65 4.52
CA LEU A 8 -17.08 -2.19 3.70
C LEU A 8 -15.99 -1.11 3.57
N VAL A 9 -15.44 -0.73 4.73
CA VAL A 9 -14.10 -0.15 4.78
C VAL A 9 -13.17 -1.31 4.48
N ALA A 10 -12.40 -1.26 3.39
CA ALA A 10 -11.22 -2.10 3.24
C ALA A 10 -10.36 -1.84 4.49
N LYS A 11 -10.41 -2.75 5.45
CA LYS A 11 -9.87 -2.50 6.77
C LYS A 11 -8.35 -2.38 6.61
N VAL A 12 -7.78 -1.40 7.31
CA VAL A 12 -6.34 -1.23 7.64
C VAL A 12 -5.65 -2.57 8.01
N THR A 13 -6.43 -3.58 8.41
CA THR A 13 -6.01 -4.94 8.76
C THR A 13 -5.40 -5.75 7.62
N ASP A 14 -5.66 -5.48 6.35
CA ASP A 14 -5.19 -6.40 5.29
C ASP A 14 -3.69 -6.23 4.99
N PHE A 15 -3.17 -5.00 5.08
CA PHE A 15 -1.74 -4.72 4.99
C PHE A 15 -0.96 -5.21 6.21
N VAL A 16 -1.53 -4.98 7.41
CA VAL A 16 -0.94 -5.41 8.69
C VAL A 16 -0.94 -6.94 8.77
N ARG A 17 -2.01 -7.62 8.33
CA ARG A 17 -2.10 -9.09 8.39
C ARG A 17 -1.04 -9.75 7.51
N VAL A 18 -0.89 -9.33 6.25
CA VAL A 18 0.08 -9.94 5.32
C VAL A 18 1.52 -9.74 5.81
N ALA A 19 1.86 -8.51 6.23
CA ALA A 19 3.21 -8.22 6.71
C ALA A 19 3.52 -8.94 8.04
N ARG A 20 2.55 -8.99 8.96
CA ARG A 20 2.66 -9.67 10.26
C ARG A 20 2.76 -11.19 10.11
N ASP A 21 1.95 -11.78 9.24
CA ASP A 21 1.91 -13.24 9.07
C ASP A 21 3.19 -13.71 8.35
N TRP A 22 3.73 -12.92 7.42
CA TRP A 22 5.04 -13.15 6.80
C TRP A 22 6.21 -13.00 7.80
N ASP A 23 6.22 -11.94 8.61
CA ASP A 23 7.24 -11.75 9.65
C ASP A 23 7.15 -12.82 10.76
N ARG A 24 5.95 -13.34 11.11
CA ARG A 24 5.82 -14.48 12.03
C ARG A 24 6.32 -15.78 11.44
N ALA A 25 6.13 -16.01 10.14
CA ALA A 25 6.60 -17.23 9.50
C ALA A 25 8.13 -17.26 9.33
N TYR A 26 8.77 -16.09 9.14
CA TYR A 26 10.17 -16.02 8.69
C TYR A 26 11.08 -15.07 9.48
N GLY A 27 10.55 -14.27 10.42
CA GLY A 27 11.27 -13.20 11.15
C GLY A 27 11.83 -13.59 12.52
N HIS A 28 11.77 -14.87 12.91
CA HIS A 28 12.18 -15.35 14.24
C HIS A 28 13.69 -15.38 14.49
N SER A 29 14.53 -15.10 13.51
CA SER A 29 16.00 -15.20 13.59
C SER A 29 16.71 -13.86 13.89
N GLY A 30 16.00 -12.85 14.39
CA GLY A 30 16.58 -11.58 14.85
C GLY A 30 16.74 -11.52 16.36
N HIS A 31 17.99 -11.50 16.84
CA HIS A 31 18.44 -11.27 18.23
C HIS A 31 17.51 -11.80 19.34
N GLY A 32 17.47 -13.13 19.49
CA GLY A 32 17.18 -13.74 20.78
C GLY A 32 18.39 -13.56 21.69
N GLY A 33 18.27 -12.74 22.72
CA GLY A 33 19.23 -12.71 23.82
C GLY A 33 19.23 -14.05 24.53
N VAL A 34 20.13 -14.95 24.15
CA VAL A 34 20.40 -16.19 24.86
C VAL A 34 21.12 -15.81 26.15
N GLY A 35 20.57 -16.23 27.29
CA GLY A 35 21.18 -16.03 28.60
C GLY A 35 22.63 -16.48 28.62
N TYR A 36 23.48 -15.65 29.23
CA TYR A 36 24.89 -15.92 29.42
C TYR A 36 25.08 -17.15 30.33
N GLU A 37 25.31 -18.31 29.73
CA GLU A 37 26.16 -19.36 30.30
C GLU A 37 27.22 -19.77 29.25
N GLU A 38 28.40 -19.18 29.43
CA GLU A 38 29.70 -19.81 29.30
C GLU A 38 29.92 -20.79 28.13
N ARG A 39 29.95 -20.25 26.91
CA ARG A 39 31.00 -20.52 25.91
C ARG A 39 30.97 -19.37 24.92
N ALA A 40 31.90 -18.44 25.07
CA ALA A 40 32.19 -17.49 24.01
C ALA A 40 32.72 -18.28 22.80
N ALA A 41 31.81 -18.70 21.92
CA ALA A 41 32.16 -18.88 20.53
C ALA A 41 32.68 -17.51 20.10
N VAL A 42 34.01 -17.39 20.02
CA VAL A 42 34.64 -16.25 19.35
C VAL A 42 34.19 -16.38 17.90
N ASP A 43 33.09 -15.70 17.55
CA ASP A 43 32.60 -15.69 16.19
C ASP A 43 33.57 -14.81 15.38
N TYR A 44 34.53 -15.49 14.75
CA TYR A 44 35.55 -14.92 13.88
C TYR A 44 34.94 -14.26 12.62
N PHE A 45 33.63 -14.40 12.38
CA PHE A 45 32.91 -13.87 11.21
C PHE A 45 31.63 -13.09 11.59
N ASN A 46 31.68 -12.27 12.65
CA ASN A 46 30.61 -11.38 13.11
C ASN A 46 30.32 -10.18 12.17
N TYR A 47 29.95 -10.42 10.91
CA TYR A 47 29.57 -9.36 9.99
C TYR A 47 28.07 -9.06 10.09
N TRP A 48 27.73 -7.81 10.40
CA TRP A 48 26.35 -7.35 10.55
C TRP A 48 25.75 -7.03 9.17
N VAL A 49 25.68 -8.02 8.29
CA VAL A 49 25.12 -7.86 6.94
C VAL A 49 23.70 -8.40 6.82
N GLY A 50 23.24 -9.19 7.79
CA GLY A 50 21.88 -9.75 7.79
C GLY A 50 20.78 -8.69 7.86
N TYR A 51 21.01 -7.56 8.55
CA TYR A 51 20.01 -6.50 8.67
C TYR A 51 19.68 -5.81 7.34
N TYR A 52 20.51 -5.99 6.31
CA TYR A 52 20.21 -5.54 4.95
C TYR A 52 18.95 -6.22 4.38
N SER A 53 18.66 -7.45 4.81
CA SER A 53 17.56 -8.25 4.29
C SER A 53 16.54 -8.69 5.35
N ASN A 54 16.78 -8.51 6.65
CA ASN A 54 15.79 -8.84 7.70
C ASN A 54 14.46 -8.10 7.49
N ARG A 55 13.31 -8.75 7.76
CA ARG A 55 11.96 -8.15 7.63
C ARG A 55 11.72 -7.40 6.31
N PRO A 56 11.92 -8.02 5.13
CA PRO A 56 11.79 -7.38 3.84
C PRO A 56 10.36 -6.87 3.58
N ALA A 57 9.32 -7.46 4.17
CA ALA A 57 7.95 -6.92 4.08
C ALA A 57 7.86 -5.52 4.71
N LEU A 58 8.44 -5.33 5.90
CA LEU A 58 8.50 -4.02 6.56
C LEU A 58 9.33 -3.01 5.75
N LYS A 59 10.48 -3.43 5.20
CA LYS A 59 11.30 -2.60 4.31
C LYS A 59 10.57 -2.20 3.03
N TYR A 60 9.83 -3.13 2.42
CA TYR A 60 9.00 -2.85 1.24
C TYR A 60 7.89 -1.85 1.57
N ASN A 61 7.19 -2.06 2.69
CA ASN A 61 6.15 -1.17 3.19
C ASN A 61 6.67 0.26 3.40
N ASN A 62 7.91 0.42 3.88
CA ASN A 62 8.60 1.71 3.97
C ASN A 62 8.72 2.43 2.62
N ARG A 63 9.04 1.70 1.55
CA ARG A 63 9.19 2.29 0.22
C ARG A 63 7.84 2.71 -0.37
N ILE A 64 6.82 1.87 -0.24
CA ILE A 64 5.47 2.16 -0.73
C ILE A 64 4.87 3.39 -0.03
N ASN A 65 4.97 3.45 1.29
CA ASN A 65 4.50 4.60 2.06
C ASN A 65 5.25 5.88 1.73
N ASN A 66 6.58 5.83 1.60
CA ASN A 66 7.34 7.01 1.21
C ASN A 66 6.92 7.52 -0.17
N ASN A 67 6.75 6.62 -1.15
CA ASN A 67 6.30 6.99 -2.49
C ASN A 67 4.94 7.67 -2.45
N LEU A 68 3.97 7.06 -1.75
CA LEU A 68 2.63 7.62 -1.60
C LEU A 68 2.64 8.97 -0.85
N LEU A 69 3.48 9.12 0.18
CA LEU A 69 3.65 10.37 0.91
C LEU A 69 4.21 11.49 0.03
N GLN A 70 5.15 11.19 -0.88
CA GLN A 70 5.62 12.23 -1.81
C GLN A 70 4.54 12.58 -2.84
N ALA A 71 3.84 11.59 -3.38
CA ALA A 71 2.73 11.81 -4.31
C ALA A 71 1.59 12.62 -3.68
N SER A 72 1.25 12.35 -2.41
CA SER A 72 0.18 13.06 -1.71
C SER A 72 0.52 14.54 -1.48
N LYS A 73 1.78 14.87 -1.15
CA LYS A 73 2.24 16.27 -1.08
C LYS A 73 2.16 16.98 -2.42
N GLN A 74 2.54 16.32 -3.51
CA GLN A 74 2.45 16.91 -4.85
C GLN A 74 0.99 17.19 -5.22
N LEU A 75 0.11 16.22 -5.00
CA LEU A 75 -1.32 16.34 -5.30
C LEU A 75 -2.02 17.39 -4.43
N GLU A 76 -1.62 17.53 -3.17
CA GLU A 76 -2.12 18.58 -2.28
C GLU A 76 -1.88 19.98 -2.85
N VAL A 77 -0.66 20.24 -3.32
CA VAL A 77 -0.29 21.51 -3.95
C VAL A 77 -1.00 21.69 -5.30
N LEU A 78 -1.04 20.65 -6.14
CA LEU A 78 -1.67 20.71 -7.46
C LEU A 78 -3.18 20.99 -7.37
N ALA A 79 -3.85 20.39 -6.39
CA ALA A 79 -5.26 20.61 -6.12
C ALA A 79 -5.53 21.85 -5.26
N GLN A 80 -4.49 22.61 -4.87
CA GLN A 80 -4.61 23.81 -4.03
C GLN A 80 -5.48 23.57 -2.78
N LEU A 81 -5.33 22.39 -2.16
CA LEU A 81 -6.10 22.08 -0.96
C LEU A 81 -5.73 23.01 0.18
N ASP A 82 -6.67 23.26 1.09
CA ASP A 82 -6.41 24.07 2.29
C ASP A 82 -5.38 23.37 3.19
N PRO A 83 -4.16 23.94 3.35
CA PRO A 83 -3.11 23.33 4.15
C PRO A 83 -3.52 23.12 5.60
N LYS A 84 -4.47 23.91 6.13
CA LYS A 84 -4.95 23.73 7.52
C LYS A 84 -5.71 22.42 7.69
N LYS A 85 -6.34 21.90 6.63
CA LYS A 85 -7.10 20.65 6.64
C LYS A 85 -6.22 19.44 6.33
N THR A 86 -5.24 19.59 5.44
CA THR A 86 -4.36 18.50 4.99
C THR A 86 -3.14 18.31 5.88
N ARG A 87 -2.68 19.35 6.59
CA ARG A 87 -1.47 19.30 7.42
C ARG A 87 -1.49 18.19 8.45
N VAL A 88 -2.60 17.98 9.16
CA VAL A 88 -2.70 16.93 10.19
C VAL A 88 -2.43 15.55 9.58
N LEU A 89 -2.99 15.27 8.39
CA LEU A 89 -2.80 14.00 7.68
C LEU A 89 -1.36 13.86 7.15
N LEU A 90 -0.81 14.93 6.57
CA LEU A 90 0.57 14.91 6.07
C LEU A 90 1.59 14.81 7.21
N ASP A 91 1.32 15.41 8.37
CA ASP A 91 2.17 15.31 9.56
C ASP A 91 2.09 13.90 10.18
N GLU A 92 0.90 13.29 10.26
CA GLU A 92 0.74 11.87 10.63
C GLU A 92 1.59 10.98 9.72
N ALA A 93 1.40 11.07 8.40
CA ALA A 93 2.15 10.27 7.45
C ALA A 93 3.67 10.52 7.49
N ARG A 94 4.11 11.77 7.71
CA ARG A 94 5.54 12.11 7.91
C ARG A 94 6.10 11.49 9.18
N ASN A 95 5.37 11.56 10.28
CA ASN A 95 5.82 11.06 11.58
C ASN A 95 5.97 9.54 11.56
N GLU A 96 4.98 8.82 11.03
CA GLU A 96 5.06 7.35 10.96
C GLU A 96 6.17 6.89 10.00
N GLN A 97 6.34 7.58 8.87
CA GLN A 97 7.46 7.33 7.96
C GLN A 97 8.82 7.59 8.63
N ALA A 98 8.92 8.63 9.48
CA ALA A 98 10.13 8.98 10.20
C ALA A 98 10.47 7.96 11.30
N VAL A 99 9.50 7.50 12.08
CA VAL A 99 9.70 6.44 13.09
C VAL A 99 10.33 5.20 12.46
N LEU A 100 9.87 4.83 11.26
CA LEU A 100 10.42 3.66 10.55
C LEU A 100 11.85 3.83 10.07
N THR A 101 12.41 5.05 10.05
CA THR A 101 13.83 5.28 9.75
C THR A 101 14.75 5.02 10.95
N HIS A 102 14.17 4.76 12.13
CA HIS A 102 14.91 4.29 13.29
C HIS A 102 15.76 3.06 12.93
N HIS A 103 16.98 3.03 13.45
CA HIS A 103 17.98 2.02 13.11
C HIS A 103 17.67 0.63 13.67
N ASP A 104 16.61 0.45 14.45
CA ASP A 104 16.03 -0.88 14.76
C ASP A 104 14.71 -1.18 14.03
N ALA A 105 14.14 -0.16 13.38
CA ALA A 105 12.92 -0.29 12.60
C ALA A 105 13.24 -0.71 11.17
N ILE A 106 13.91 0.14 10.37
CA ILE A 106 14.20 -0.15 8.95
C ILE A 106 15.14 -1.34 8.79
N THR A 107 16.06 -1.54 9.72
CA THR A 107 17.01 -2.66 9.77
C THR A 107 16.31 -3.97 10.11
N GLY A 108 15.14 -3.92 10.75
CA GLY A 108 14.39 -5.07 11.20
C GLY A 108 15.02 -5.82 12.37
N THR A 109 15.82 -5.12 13.20
CA THR A 109 16.49 -5.67 14.38
C THR A 109 15.67 -5.55 15.67
N SER A 110 14.45 -4.99 15.60
CA SER A 110 13.53 -4.95 16.74
C SER A 110 12.85 -6.31 17.02
N PRO A 111 12.39 -6.53 18.27
CA PRO A 111 11.49 -7.65 18.60
C PRO A 111 10.23 -7.67 17.74
N GLN A 112 9.60 -8.85 17.62
CA GLN A 112 8.41 -9.02 16.77
C GLN A 112 7.25 -8.10 17.17
N THR A 113 7.00 -7.89 18.46
CA THR A 113 5.93 -7.01 18.94
C THR A 113 6.15 -5.56 18.52
N THR A 114 7.39 -5.09 18.55
CA THR A 114 7.78 -3.76 18.07
C THR A 114 7.67 -3.67 16.54
N ALA A 115 8.04 -4.72 15.82
CA ALA A 115 7.88 -4.77 14.36
C ALA A 115 6.39 -4.74 13.95
N ASP A 116 5.52 -5.43 14.69
CA ASP A 116 4.06 -5.39 14.49
C ASP A 116 3.51 -3.97 14.74
N GLU A 117 4.03 -3.24 15.73
CA GLU A 117 3.68 -1.82 15.97
C GLU A 117 4.13 -0.94 14.78
N TYR A 118 5.36 -1.12 14.30
CA TYR A 118 5.86 -0.41 13.12
C TYR A 118 4.97 -0.66 11.89
N ALA A 119 4.53 -1.89 11.66
CA ALA A 119 3.60 -2.20 10.58
C ALA A 119 2.24 -1.49 10.75
N SER A 120 1.72 -1.42 11.98
CA SER A 120 0.49 -0.67 12.30
C SER A 120 0.63 0.83 12.06
N ARG A 121 1.73 1.43 12.50
CA ARG A 121 2.08 2.84 12.24
C ARG A 121 2.12 3.15 10.74
N MET A 122 2.76 2.30 9.97
CA MET A 122 2.82 2.44 8.52
C MET A 122 1.45 2.33 7.85
N ALA A 123 0.55 1.51 8.39
CA ALA A 123 -0.81 1.44 7.87
C ALA A 123 -1.59 2.74 8.14
N SER A 124 -1.38 3.38 9.29
CA SER A 124 -1.93 4.71 9.60
C SER A 124 -1.35 5.79 8.67
N GLY A 125 -0.03 5.85 8.49
CA GLY A 125 0.62 6.78 7.55
C GLY A 125 0.17 6.60 6.09
N TYR A 126 -0.05 5.36 5.67
CA TYR A 126 -0.61 5.03 4.36
C TYR A 126 -2.02 5.61 4.20
N GLU A 127 -2.93 5.33 5.13
CA GLU A 127 -4.31 5.81 5.06
C GLU A 127 -4.37 7.34 5.13
N ALA A 128 -3.56 7.98 5.97
CA ALA A 128 -3.46 9.43 6.03
C ALA A 128 -3.06 10.03 4.67
N SER A 129 -2.09 9.40 3.97
CA SER A 129 -1.70 9.81 2.63
C SER A 129 -2.80 9.56 1.59
N VAL A 130 -3.46 8.39 1.63
CA VAL A 130 -4.60 8.09 0.75
C VAL A 130 -5.72 9.12 0.91
N ARG A 131 -6.03 9.54 2.14
CA ARG A 131 -7.06 10.55 2.41
C ARG A 131 -6.74 11.89 1.74
N VAL A 132 -5.48 12.33 1.77
CA VAL A 132 -5.04 13.54 1.06
C VAL A 132 -5.21 13.38 -0.44
N VAL A 133 -4.81 12.23 -1.00
CA VAL A 133 -4.98 11.94 -2.44
C VAL A 133 -6.45 11.94 -2.85
N ARG A 134 -7.34 11.33 -2.06
CA ARG A 134 -8.79 11.34 -2.29
C ARG A 134 -9.36 12.76 -2.31
N GLN A 135 -8.94 13.60 -1.36
CA GLN A 135 -9.35 15.00 -1.31
C GLN A 135 -8.86 15.77 -2.54
N ALA A 136 -7.61 15.56 -2.95
CA ALA A 136 -7.02 16.21 -4.12
C ALA A 136 -7.80 15.88 -5.39
N TYR A 137 -8.08 14.59 -5.63
CA TYR A 137 -8.84 14.21 -6.82
C TYR A 137 -10.30 14.63 -6.79
N SER A 138 -10.95 14.60 -5.63
CA SER A 138 -12.32 15.13 -5.50
C SER A 138 -12.39 16.59 -5.95
N TYR A 139 -11.36 17.39 -5.63
CA TYR A 139 -11.24 18.76 -6.09
C TYR A 139 -10.86 18.87 -7.58
N LEU A 140 -9.87 18.10 -8.04
CA LEU A 140 -9.42 18.16 -9.44
C LEU A 140 -10.47 17.69 -10.45
N GLN A 141 -11.34 16.76 -10.07
CA GLN A 141 -12.43 16.25 -10.92
C GLN A 141 -13.61 17.23 -10.99
N SER A 142 -13.92 17.90 -9.88
CA SER A 142 -14.97 18.91 -9.81
C SER A 142 -14.50 20.09 -8.93
N PRO A 143 -13.84 21.10 -9.52
CA PRO A 143 -13.38 22.28 -8.76
C PRO A 143 -14.52 23.11 -8.18
N ASP A 144 -15.72 23.00 -8.77
CA ASP A 144 -16.94 23.62 -8.27
C ASP A 144 -17.50 22.81 -7.08
N VAL A 145 -17.31 23.34 -5.87
CA VAL A 145 -17.77 22.74 -4.60
C VAL A 145 -19.29 22.51 -4.60
N THR A 146 -20.06 23.25 -5.39
CA THR A 146 -21.52 23.08 -5.49
C THR A 146 -21.94 21.91 -6.39
N LYS A 147 -21.01 21.42 -7.23
CA LYS A 147 -21.18 20.28 -8.14
C LYS A 147 -20.21 19.13 -7.81
N GLN A 148 -19.71 19.10 -6.59
CA GLN A 148 -18.83 18.03 -6.12
C GLN A 148 -19.64 16.74 -6.03
N VAL A 149 -19.65 15.99 -7.13
CA VAL A 149 -20.11 14.61 -7.13
C VAL A 149 -19.08 13.84 -6.33
N SER A 150 -19.49 13.22 -5.22
CA SER A 150 -18.62 12.36 -4.43
C SER A 150 -18.32 11.08 -5.20
N VAL A 151 -17.36 11.15 -6.13
CA VAL A 151 -16.84 9.95 -6.79
C VAL A 151 -16.06 9.19 -5.73
N ARG A 152 -16.60 8.06 -5.27
CA ARG A 152 -15.95 7.20 -4.29
C ARG A 152 -14.66 6.64 -4.89
N GLN A 153 -13.52 7.22 -4.49
CA GLN A 153 -12.22 6.71 -4.87
C GLN A 153 -11.75 5.58 -3.95
N VAL A 154 -11.54 4.41 -4.53
CA VAL A 154 -11.04 3.22 -3.83
C VAL A 154 -9.59 2.97 -4.24
N PHE A 155 -8.75 2.74 -3.24
CA PHE A 155 -7.37 2.30 -3.44
C PHE A 155 -7.32 0.80 -3.18
N CYS A 156 -6.75 0.04 -4.11
CA CYS A 156 -6.51 -1.38 -3.92
C CYS A 156 -5.11 -1.58 -3.33
N SER A 157 -5.06 -1.79 -2.02
CA SER A 157 -3.81 -1.94 -1.26
C SER A 157 -3.20 -3.35 -1.35
N THR A 158 -3.94 -4.32 -1.90
CA THR A 158 -3.56 -5.75 -1.98
C THR A 158 -3.28 -6.23 -3.41
N LEU A 159 -2.92 -5.31 -4.32
CA LEU A 159 -2.57 -5.65 -5.71
C LEU A 159 -1.38 -6.62 -5.82
N ASN A 160 -0.48 -6.66 -4.83
CA ASN A 160 0.64 -7.61 -4.78
C ASN A 160 0.19 -9.08 -4.68
N ILE A 161 -0.98 -9.34 -4.10
CA ILE A 161 -1.62 -10.67 -4.05
C ILE A 161 -2.73 -10.80 -5.09
N THR A 162 -2.76 -9.89 -6.07
CA THR A 162 -3.75 -9.87 -7.18
C THR A 162 -5.18 -9.88 -6.64
N ASP A 163 -5.47 -8.96 -5.73
CA ASP A 163 -6.75 -8.76 -5.06
C ASP A 163 -7.16 -7.29 -5.14
N CYS A 164 -8.35 -7.03 -5.66
CA CYS A 164 -8.97 -5.70 -5.70
C CYS A 164 -10.48 -5.84 -5.91
N LEU A 165 -11.24 -5.74 -4.83
CA LEU A 165 -12.69 -5.95 -4.83
C LEU A 165 -13.42 -5.22 -5.97
N ILE A 166 -13.13 -3.92 -6.16
CA ILE A 166 -13.86 -3.10 -7.13
C ILE A 166 -13.63 -3.54 -8.59
N THR A 167 -12.44 -4.00 -8.96
CA THR A 167 -12.14 -4.45 -10.32
C THR A 167 -12.62 -5.88 -10.58
N GLU A 168 -12.93 -6.61 -9.52
CA GLU A 168 -13.41 -7.99 -9.59
C GLU A 168 -14.95 -8.09 -9.56
N THR A 169 -15.65 -7.11 -8.99
CA THR A 169 -17.12 -7.16 -8.84
C THR A 169 -17.89 -6.20 -9.74
N GLU A 170 -17.31 -5.07 -10.13
CA GLU A 170 -18.02 -4.05 -10.91
C GLU A 170 -17.86 -4.29 -12.42
N GLU A 171 -18.95 -4.12 -13.17
CA GLU A 171 -18.93 -4.28 -14.64
C GLU A 171 -18.12 -3.20 -15.35
N LYS A 172 -18.06 -1.99 -14.77
CA LYS A 172 -17.36 -0.83 -15.32
C LYS A 172 -16.58 -0.14 -14.23
N VAL A 173 -15.28 -0.03 -14.44
CA VAL A 173 -14.37 0.64 -13.51
C VAL A 173 -13.58 1.71 -14.24
N SER A 174 -13.44 2.86 -13.59
CA SER A 174 -12.51 3.91 -14.01
C SER A 174 -11.24 3.80 -13.19
N VAL A 175 -10.10 3.69 -13.87
CA VAL A 175 -8.78 3.63 -13.22
C VAL A 175 -8.10 4.97 -13.43
N THR A 176 -7.73 5.62 -12.32
CA THR A 176 -6.97 6.86 -12.34
C THR A 176 -5.51 6.55 -12.00
N VAL A 177 -4.59 7.02 -12.85
CA VAL A 177 -3.16 6.79 -12.69
C VAL A 177 -2.46 8.12 -12.49
N TYR A 178 -1.58 8.21 -11.49
CA TYR A 178 -0.76 9.37 -11.23
C TYR A 178 0.71 9.05 -11.45
N ASN A 179 1.40 9.93 -12.17
CA ASN A 179 2.85 9.85 -12.35
C ASN A 179 3.51 10.93 -11.46
N PRO A 180 4.13 10.56 -10.32
CA PRO A 180 4.73 11.52 -9.39
C PRO A 180 6.12 12.01 -9.82
N ILE A 181 6.66 11.57 -10.96
CA ILE A 181 7.96 12.01 -11.46
C ILE A 181 7.81 13.00 -12.63
N ALA A 182 8.76 13.93 -12.75
CA ALA A 182 8.71 15.04 -13.69
C ALA A 182 8.97 14.68 -15.17
N ARG A 183 8.92 13.38 -15.53
CA ARG A 183 9.13 12.91 -16.90
C ARG A 183 7.99 11.98 -17.32
N PRO A 184 7.65 11.91 -18.62
CA PRO A 184 6.71 10.92 -19.13
C PRO A 184 7.16 9.50 -18.80
N VAL A 185 6.19 8.64 -18.46
CA VAL A 185 6.39 7.21 -18.20
C VAL A 185 5.41 6.43 -19.07
N ASP A 186 5.91 5.41 -19.75
CA ASP A 186 5.11 4.42 -20.48
C ASP A 186 5.29 3.08 -19.77
N GLU A 187 4.26 2.62 -19.06
CA GLU A 187 4.31 1.42 -18.22
C GLU A 187 2.96 0.70 -18.22
N TYR A 188 3.00 -0.62 -18.05
CA TYR A 188 1.81 -1.43 -17.93
C TYR A 188 1.16 -1.27 -16.56
N VAL A 189 -0.12 -0.89 -16.54
CA VAL A 189 -0.96 -0.94 -15.34
C VAL A 189 -1.60 -2.32 -15.27
N ARG A 190 -1.36 -3.03 -14.16
CA ARG A 190 -1.96 -4.33 -13.88
C ARG A 190 -3.05 -4.18 -12.83
N VAL A 191 -4.24 -4.66 -13.13
CA VAL A 191 -5.39 -4.70 -12.22
C VAL A 191 -6.04 -6.08 -12.30
N PRO A 192 -6.38 -6.71 -11.16
CA PRO A 192 -6.99 -8.03 -11.16
C PRO A 192 -8.43 -7.94 -11.65
N VAL A 193 -8.82 -8.88 -12.49
CA VAL A 193 -10.16 -8.98 -13.05
C VAL A 193 -10.63 -10.44 -13.05
N VAL A 194 -11.93 -10.63 -13.18
CA VAL A 194 -12.50 -11.96 -13.42
C VAL A 194 -12.27 -12.38 -14.87
N ASP A 195 -12.54 -13.63 -15.20
CA ASP A 195 -12.43 -14.11 -16.58
C ASP A 195 -13.48 -13.43 -17.44
N GLY A 196 -13.10 -12.94 -18.63
CA GLY A 196 -14.01 -12.17 -19.46
C GLY A 196 -13.37 -11.42 -20.62
N VAL A 197 -14.22 -10.69 -21.36
CA VAL A 197 -13.81 -9.86 -22.50
C VAL A 197 -13.86 -8.39 -22.10
N TYR A 198 -12.68 -7.78 -21.98
CA TYR A 198 -12.54 -6.39 -21.56
C TYR A 198 -12.27 -5.46 -22.74
N ARG A 199 -12.86 -4.27 -22.69
CA ARG A 199 -12.49 -3.14 -23.55
C ARG A 199 -11.96 -2.03 -22.67
N VAL A 200 -10.73 -1.61 -22.92
CA VAL A 200 -10.06 -0.56 -22.15
C VAL A 200 -10.08 0.70 -22.98
N PHE A 201 -10.56 1.79 -22.38
CA PHE A 201 -10.61 3.10 -23.04
C PHE A 201 -9.68 4.07 -22.32
N ASN A 202 -9.02 4.93 -23.08
CA ASN A 202 -8.27 6.04 -22.51
C ASN A 202 -9.20 7.20 -22.13
N ALA A 203 -8.64 8.26 -21.52
CA ALA A 203 -9.39 9.44 -21.08
C ALA A 203 -10.16 10.16 -22.22
N ASN A 204 -9.77 9.95 -23.48
CA ASN A 204 -10.45 10.52 -24.65
C ASN A 204 -11.51 9.59 -25.25
N GLY A 205 -11.83 8.48 -24.57
CA GLY A 205 -12.79 7.47 -25.04
C GLY A 205 -12.29 6.59 -26.18
N ARG A 206 -10.98 6.61 -26.50
CA ARG A 206 -10.40 5.76 -27.54
C ARG A 206 -9.99 4.40 -26.97
N ASN A 207 -10.24 3.34 -27.74
CA ASN A 207 -9.84 1.99 -27.36
C ASN A 207 -8.31 1.86 -27.27
N VAL A 208 -7.83 1.30 -26.17
CA VAL A 208 -6.41 0.99 -25.94
C VAL A 208 -6.13 -0.38 -26.54
N LEU A 209 -5.24 -0.43 -27.54
CA LEU A 209 -4.99 -1.68 -28.29
C LEU A 209 -4.00 -2.63 -27.59
N ARG A 210 -3.12 -2.11 -26.74
CA ARG A 210 -2.12 -2.90 -26.01
C ARG A 210 -2.68 -3.35 -24.67
N VAL A 211 -3.50 -4.40 -24.71
CA VAL A 211 -4.08 -5.01 -23.51
C VAL A 211 -3.76 -6.50 -23.54
N ALA A 212 -3.40 -7.06 -22.39
CA ALA A 212 -3.18 -8.48 -22.21
C ALA A 212 -3.93 -8.95 -20.96
N LEU A 213 -4.62 -10.07 -21.09
CA LEU A 213 -5.23 -10.77 -19.97
C LEU A 213 -4.28 -11.90 -19.57
N LEU A 214 -3.78 -11.87 -18.33
CA LEU A 214 -2.74 -12.80 -17.85
C LEU A 214 -3.30 -13.60 -16.67
N PRO A 215 -3.30 -14.93 -16.70
CA PRO A 215 -3.87 -15.70 -15.60
C PRO A 215 -3.07 -15.51 -14.30
N VAL A 216 -3.77 -15.45 -13.18
CA VAL A 216 -3.13 -15.46 -11.85
C VAL A 216 -2.45 -16.81 -11.65
N SER A 217 -1.16 -16.78 -11.31
CA SER A 217 -0.38 -17.98 -11.04
C SER A 217 -0.94 -18.76 -9.85
N GLU A 218 -0.81 -20.08 -9.88
CA GLU A 218 -1.28 -20.96 -8.81
C GLU A 218 -0.69 -20.60 -7.44
N ALA A 219 0.59 -20.23 -7.38
CA ALA A 219 1.24 -19.80 -6.14
C ALA A 219 0.53 -18.60 -5.47
N VAL A 220 0.05 -17.63 -6.26
CA VAL A 220 -0.69 -16.47 -5.75
C VAL A 220 -2.11 -16.87 -5.34
N ARG A 221 -2.77 -17.77 -6.09
CA ARG A 221 -4.10 -18.27 -5.74
C ARG A 221 -4.12 -19.01 -4.40
N GLN A 222 -3.02 -19.67 -4.05
CA GLN A 222 -2.86 -20.42 -2.81
C GLN A 222 -2.46 -19.56 -1.60
N LEU A 223 -2.20 -18.26 -1.78
CA LEU A 223 -1.84 -17.38 -0.66
C LEU A 223 -2.98 -17.30 0.36
N PRO A 224 -2.73 -17.63 1.65
CA PRO A 224 -3.74 -17.58 2.69
C PRO A 224 -4.35 -16.18 2.91
N GLU A 225 -3.62 -15.15 2.52
CA GLU A 225 -4.03 -13.75 2.67
C GLU A 225 -4.98 -13.31 1.56
N ARG A 226 -5.01 -14.01 0.42
CA ARG A 226 -5.88 -13.77 -0.73
C ARG A 226 -7.30 -14.31 -0.52
N LYS A 227 -7.79 -14.28 0.72
CA LYS A 227 -9.14 -14.74 1.08
C LYS A 227 -10.17 -13.68 0.67
N GLY A 228 -11.00 -14.01 -0.32
CA GLY A 228 -12.12 -13.18 -0.76
C GLY A 228 -11.99 -12.62 -2.18
N SER A 229 -10.81 -12.71 -2.79
CA SER A 229 -10.61 -12.34 -4.19
C SER A 229 -11.17 -13.42 -5.12
N VAL A 230 -11.99 -13.00 -6.08
CA VAL A 230 -12.53 -13.82 -7.18
C VAL A 230 -11.80 -13.58 -8.49
N GLY A 231 -10.85 -12.63 -8.52
CA GLY A 231 -10.03 -12.33 -9.69
C GLY A 231 -9.29 -13.57 -10.18
N THR A 232 -9.31 -13.79 -11.49
CA THR A 232 -8.66 -14.96 -12.13
C THR A 232 -7.51 -14.57 -13.04
N HIS A 233 -7.41 -13.29 -13.40
CA HIS A 233 -6.37 -12.70 -14.25
C HIS A 233 -5.85 -11.39 -13.64
#